data_AF-A0A1C5A9P7-F1
#
_entry.id   AF-A0A1C5A9P7-F1
#
_cell.length_a   1.000
_cell.length_b   1.000
_cell.length_c   1.000
_cell.angle_alpha   90.00
_cell.angle_beta   90.00
_cell.angle_gamma   90.00
#
_symmetry.space_group_name_H-M   'P 1'
#
loop_
_entity.id
_entity.type
_entity.pdbx_description
1 polymer ?
#
loop_
_entity_poly.entity_id
_entity_poly.type
_entity_poly.pdbx_seq_one_letter_code
_entity_poly.pdbx_strand_id
1 'polypeptide(L)'
;MAATDAAIVRWAVGPADRDDAGTTGRAATVATVVDRLGPTVRRGRRTSLVLTGANSPTGYEGGLTSACVPPGAAGATVFVPRLCAALHHAATRLARAEADLVLVAAELEDEPGRWLVVALRRLAESWSPDEPPLAVVRATDDLTEADRSRSGVLRPGDLRRMLTDGCRRPNPVADQRAPTPVALPDISRRGSAVVLLPPPAPVRPPGDPLVIRWSAVDEATDQRRRRAMGRLARFEGDLFGDHRRRVETLARQAVRRTGSGGMRGAVVAADAAEVTGALERHRATTPKGRPVALIFPGQGAQYPRMGAGLYGHDPVFTTAMDTFFALWGDGGDRLREEWLSDDPSVPFDDGSRAQPLLFGVGYALGAMVRSWGVRPVALLGHSAGEMVAATLAGAFSLPAAVRLMRARVTEVLRTPPGGMLAVAATADELQPYLTLDPTGQVAVAAVNAPRQTMLAGPDEALAVVQEKLREQGYVCRLAKARQAFHSPAVLDASLATRHAVEAARPGPPVDPVYSAYVGRKLDAETAGDPMFWTTQIADPVLFWPALDALLATGDLLIVEAGAGQGLTNVARQHRAVRSKASDVVALLPASPGAPVADRRSVLAAAARIWAEGHELRWEAVDGTSTRP
;
A
#
# COMPACT_ATOMS: atom_id res chain seq x y z
N MET A 1 19.23 -3.77 -19.72
CA MET A 1 19.80 -3.47 -18.39
C MET A 1 19.12 -4.35 -17.37
N ALA A 2 19.71 -5.52 -17.09
CA ALA A 2 19.10 -6.56 -16.29
C ALA A 2 19.31 -6.27 -14.80
N ALA A 3 18.22 -6.19 -14.04
CA ALA A 3 18.25 -5.94 -12.60
C ALA A 3 18.72 -7.20 -11.86
N THR A 4 19.81 -7.09 -11.10
CA THR A 4 20.33 -8.18 -10.30
C THR A 4 19.61 -8.33 -8.96
N ASP A 5 19.25 -9.55 -8.59
CA ASP A 5 18.66 -9.91 -7.30
C ASP A 5 19.72 -10.29 -6.26
N ALA A 6 19.45 -9.92 -5.00
CA ALA A 6 20.22 -10.33 -3.83
C ALA A 6 19.37 -11.21 -2.91
N ALA A 7 19.92 -12.34 -2.44
CA ALA A 7 19.28 -13.26 -1.50
C ALA A 7 20.06 -13.34 -0.19
N ILE A 8 19.35 -13.45 0.95
CA ILE A 8 19.91 -13.65 2.30
C ILE A 8 19.84 -15.13 2.68
N VAL A 9 20.99 -15.76 2.93
CA VAL A 9 21.11 -17.15 3.38
C VAL A 9 21.50 -17.21 4.86
N ARG A 10 20.81 -18.04 5.67
CA ARG A 10 21.12 -18.27 7.10
C ARG A 10 22.00 -19.52 7.26
N TRP A 11 22.95 -19.47 8.20
CA TRP A 11 23.80 -20.60 8.59
C TRP A 11 24.03 -20.60 10.11
N ALA A 12 24.34 -21.75 10.71
CA ALA A 12 24.70 -21.89 12.12
C ALA A 12 25.81 -22.95 12.26
N VAL A 13 26.73 -22.74 13.20
CA VAL A 13 27.80 -23.69 13.56
C VAL A 13 27.62 -24.06 15.02
N GLY A 14 27.42 -25.34 15.32
CA GLY A 14 27.32 -25.86 16.69
C GLY A 14 28.70 -26.02 17.36
N PRO A 15 28.76 -26.11 18.70
CA PRO A 15 30.01 -26.30 19.43
C PRO A 15 30.59 -27.71 19.18
N ALA A 16 31.91 -27.82 19.21
CA ALA A 16 32.65 -29.06 18.96
C ALA A 16 32.77 -29.89 20.24
N ASP A 17 32.31 -31.15 20.22
CA ASP A 17 32.71 -32.13 21.23
C ASP A 17 34.09 -32.72 20.88
N ARG A 18 34.90 -32.94 21.92
CA ARG A 18 36.23 -33.57 21.81
C ARG A 18 36.08 -35.08 21.90
N ASP A 19 36.62 -35.80 20.92
CA ASP A 19 36.92 -37.22 21.07
C ASP A 19 38.35 -37.44 21.63
N ASP A 20 38.52 -38.55 22.35
CA ASP A 20 39.70 -38.96 23.16
C ASP A 20 41.02 -39.17 22.38
N ALA A 21 41.09 -38.80 21.09
CA ALA A 21 42.27 -39.00 20.25
C ALA A 21 42.96 -37.69 19.77
N GLY A 22 42.59 -36.53 20.31
CA GLY A 22 43.37 -35.29 20.18
C GLY A 22 43.59 -34.75 18.75
N THR A 23 42.86 -35.25 17.75
CA THR A 23 42.94 -34.79 16.36
C THR A 23 41.72 -33.93 16.02
N THR A 24 41.93 -32.61 15.95
CA THR A 24 40.89 -31.66 15.56
C THR A 24 40.64 -31.73 14.05
N GLY A 25 39.46 -32.17 13.63
CA GLY A 25 38.97 -31.85 12.30
C GLY A 25 37.84 -32.73 11.80
N ARG A 26 36.60 -32.37 12.11
CA ARG A 26 35.42 -32.61 11.27
C ARG A 26 34.29 -31.67 11.70
N ALA A 27 33.85 -30.80 10.81
CA ALA A 27 32.64 -29.99 10.97
C ALA A 27 31.58 -30.48 9.98
N ALA A 28 30.54 -31.13 10.51
CA ALA A 28 29.24 -31.34 9.89
C ALA A 28 28.23 -30.92 10.98
N THR A 29 27.28 -30.01 10.76
CA THR A 29 26.05 -30.30 10.02
C THR A 29 25.22 -29.02 9.83
N VAL A 30 24.48 -29.04 8.72
CA VAL A 30 23.47 -28.10 8.23
C VAL A 30 22.21 -28.12 9.10
N ALA A 31 21.74 -26.97 9.57
CA ALA A 31 20.36 -26.79 10.03
C ALA A 31 19.59 -25.98 8.98
N THR A 32 18.93 -26.67 8.05
CA THR A 32 17.86 -26.09 7.23
C THR A 32 16.57 -26.74 7.68
N VAL A 33 15.56 -25.93 8.03
CA VAL A 33 14.18 -26.43 8.13
C VAL A 33 13.75 -26.83 6.72
N VAL A 34 13.93 -28.10 6.37
CA VAL A 34 13.39 -28.71 5.16
C VAL A 34 11.99 -29.20 5.51
N ASP A 35 10.99 -28.34 5.33
CA ASP A 35 9.62 -28.81 5.18
C ASP A 35 9.57 -29.57 3.83
N ARG A 36 8.97 -30.78 3.77
CA ARG A 36 8.88 -31.57 2.53
C ARG A 36 8.40 -30.65 1.38
N LEU A 37 9.10 -30.69 0.23
CA LEU A 37 8.89 -29.78 -0.91
C LEU A 37 7.46 -29.81 -1.48
N GLY A 38 6.75 -30.94 -1.37
CA GLY A 38 5.38 -31.10 -1.89
C GLY A 38 4.36 -30.10 -1.29
N PRO A 39 4.22 -30.02 0.03
CA PRO A 39 3.36 -29.03 0.70
C PRO A 39 3.77 -27.56 0.49
N THR A 40 5.06 -27.28 0.34
CA THR A 40 5.63 -25.91 0.27
C THR A 40 5.35 -25.23 -1.08
N VAL A 41 5.46 -25.98 -2.17
CA VAL A 41 5.12 -25.53 -3.54
C VAL A 41 3.60 -25.37 -3.70
N ARG A 42 2.78 -26.25 -3.11
CA ARG A 42 1.31 -26.13 -3.10
C ARG A 42 0.79 -24.87 -2.38
N ARG A 43 1.61 -24.22 -1.53
CA ARG A 43 1.24 -23.03 -0.74
C ARG A 43 1.79 -21.71 -1.29
N GLY A 44 2.34 -21.69 -2.51
CA GLY A 44 2.73 -20.45 -3.20
C GLY A 44 3.92 -19.69 -2.61
N ARG A 45 4.77 -20.32 -1.79
CA ARG A 45 5.99 -19.67 -1.26
C ARG A 45 7.08 -19.63 -2.33
N ARG A 46 7.64 -18.44 -2.61
CA ARG A 46 8.84 -18.28 -3.45
C ARG A 46 10.06 -18.89 -2.73
N THR A 47 10.75 -19.79 -3.41
CA THR A 47 11.98 -20.43 -2.92
C THR A 47 13.15 -19.79 -3.67
N SER A 48 14.02 -19.06 -2.97
CA SER A 48 15.05 -18.21 -3.63
C SER A 48 16.40 -18.90 -3.86
N LEU A 49 16.66 -20.04 -3.21
CA LEU A 49 17.83 -20.89 -3.46
C LEU A 49 17.59 -22.24 -2.75
N VAL A 50 17.84 -23.36 -3.43
CA VAL A 50 17.87 -24.69 -2.82
C VAL A 50 19.29 -25.22 -2.93
N LEU A 51 20.00 -25.32 -1.81
CA LEU A 51 21.28 -26.01 -1.72
C LEU A 51 21.03 -27.35 -1.02
N THR A 52 21.25 -28.45 -1.73
CA THR A 52 21.23 -29.79 -1.13
C THR A 52 22.66 -30.27 -0.98
N GLY A 53 23.02 -30.70 0.22
CA GLY A 53 24.28 -31.38 0.50
C GLY A 53 24.01 -32.58 1.39
N ALA A 54 24.63 -33.71 1.07
CA ALA A 54 24.70 -34.86 1.97
C ALA A 54 26.15 -34.99 2.46
N ASN A 55 26.35 -35.15 3.76
CA ASN A 55 27.61 -35.67 4.28
C ASN A 55 27.46 -37.18 4.48
N SER A 56 28.29 -37.97 3.79
CA SER A 56 28.59 -39.33 4.20
C SER A 56 29.77 -39.30 5.19
N PRO A 57 29.75 -40.07 6.29
CA PRO A 57 30.85 -40.11 7.26
C PRO A 57 32.14 -40.78 6.75
N THR A 58 32.10 -41.40 5.58
CA THR A 58 33.20 -42.19 5.01
C THR A 58 33.49 -41.75 3.59
N GLY A 59 34.78 -41.62 3.26
CA GLY A 59 35.27 -41.02 2.02
C GLY A 59 34.70 -41.63 0.74
N TYR A 60 34.66 -40.77 -0.29
CA TYR A 60 34.54 -41.08 -1.72
C TYR A 60 33.84 -42.40 -2.08
N GLU A 61 32.51 -42.34 -2.26
CA GLU A 61 31.71 -43.04 -3.30
C GLU A 61 30.21 -43.01 -2.91
N GLY A 62 29.35 -42.46 -3.77
CA GLY A 62 27.88 -42.51 -3.59
C GLY A 62 27.12 -41.38 -4.29
N GLY A 63 26.45 -41.72 -5.40
CA GLY A 63 25.66 -40.79 -6.24
C GLY A 63 24.21 -40.62 -5.80
N LEU A 64 23.58 -39.55 -6.29
CA LEU A 64 22.15 -39.26 -6.17
C LEU A 64 21.47 -39.38 -7.54
N THR A 65 20.42 -40.20 -7.62
CA THR A 65 19.58 -40.43 -8.80
C THR A 65 18.25 -39.67 -8.70
N SER A 66 17.92 -38.92 -9.75
CA SER A 66 16.68 -38.18 -10.05
C SER A 66 16.58 -36.72 -9.57
N ALA A 67 16.26 -35.83 -10.52
CA ALA A 67 15.71 -34.50 -10.30
C ALA A 67 14.28 -34.47 -10.86
N CYS A 68 13.28 -34.25 -10.00
CA CYS A 68 11.90 -34.00 -10.44
C CYS A 68 11.73 -32.51 -10.73
N VAL A 69 11.60 -32.15 -12.01
CA VAL A 69 11.10 -30.84 -12.45
C VAL A 69 9.58 -30.93 -12.59
N PRO A 70 8.76 -30.14 -11.87
CA PRO A 70 7.32 -30.13 -12.08
C PRO A 70 7.00 -29.46 -13.43
N PRO A 71 5.95 -29.90 -14.15
CA PRO A 71 5.51 -29.22 -15.36
C PRO A 71 5.06 -27.79 -15.00
N GLY A 72 5.66 -26.77 -15.64
CA GLY A 72 5.24 -25.36 -15.52
C GLY A 72 6.18 -24.40 -14.79
N ALA A 73 7.38 -24.82 -14.38
CA ALA A 73 8.40 -23.91 -13.86
C ALA A 73 9.04 -23.10 -15.01
N ALA A 74 8.57 -21.88 -15.24
CA ALA A 74 9.22 -20.94 -16.15
C ALA A 74 10.45 -20.32 -15.46
N GLY A 75 11.59 -21.01 -15.52
CA GLY A 75 12.88 -20.51 -15.04
C GLY A 75 14.03 -21.27 -15.72
N ALA A 76 15.02 -20.54 -16.23
CA ALA A 76 16.22 -21.13 -16.83
C ALA A 76 17.04 -21.85 -15.74
N THR A 77 17.40 -23.10 -15.98
CA THR A 77 18.27 -23.89 -15.11
C THR A 77 19.71 -23.73 -15.60
N VAL A 78 20.65 -23.32 -14.74
CA VAL A 78 22.08 -23.15 -15.09
C VAL A 78 22.95 -23.96 -14.12
N PHE A 79 23.97 -24.64 -14.64
CA PHE A 79 24.83 -25.58 -13.92
C PHE A 79 26.22 -24.98 -13.67
N VAL A 80 26.75 -25.03 -12.42
CA VAL A 80 28.12 -24.50 -12.10
C VAL A 80 28.83 -25.33 -11.00
N PRO A 81 29.52 -26.44 -11.34
CA PRO A 81 30.23 -27.30 -10.37
C PRO A 81 31.36 -26.59 -9.59
N ARG A 82 32.07 -25.67 -10.25
CA ARG A 82 33.22 -24.94 -9.67
C ARG A 82 32.82 -24.02 -8.51
N LEU A 83 31.58 -23.54 -8.50
CA LEU A 83 31.06 -22.65 -7.47
C LEU A 83 30.94 -23.32 -6.10
N CYS A 84 30.51 -24.59 -6.05
CA CYS A 84 30.32 -25.31 -4.79
C CYS A 84 31.64 -25.54 -4.04
N ALA A 85 32.70 -25.92 -4.79
CA ALA A 85 34.04 -26.09 -4.22
C ALA A 85 34.62 -24.75 -3.71
N ALA A 86 34.44 -23.66 -4.46
CA ALA A 86 34.93 -22.35 -4.08
C ALA A 86 34.18 -21.77 -2.85
N LEU A 87 32.87 -22.00 -2.75
CA LEU A 87 32.08 -21.62 -1.56
C LEU A 87 32.49 -22.42 -0.32
N HIS A 88 32.74 -23.73 -0.46
CA HIS A 88 33.21 -24.56 0.65
C HIS A 88 34.59 -24.12 1.17
N HIS A 89 35.50 -23.79 0.25
CA HIS A 89 36.82 -23.27 0.61
C HIS A 89 36.73 -21.91 1.30
N ALA A 90 35.90 -20.99 0.78
CA ALA A 90 35.67 -19.68 1.38
C ALA A 90 35.09 -19.77 2.80
N ALA A 91 34.12 -20.65 3.02
CA ALA A 91 33.52 -20.89 4.34
C ALA A 91 34.56 -21.44 5.34
N THR A 92 35.46 -22.31 4.88
CA THR A 92 36.53 -22.88 5.73
C THR A 92 37.50 -21.79 6.20
N ARG A 93 37.88 -20.86 5.31
CA ARG A 93 38.76 -19.73 5.66
C ARG A 93 38.12 -18.75 6.65
N LEU A 94 36.84 -18.45 6.47
CA LEU A 94 36.07 -17.63 7.42
C LEU A 94 35.94 -18.29 8.79
N ALA A 95 35.69 -19.61 8.83
CA ALA A 95 35.58 -20.37 10.07
C ALA A 95 36.90 -20.41 10.87
N ARG A 96 38.05 -20.40 10.17
CA ARG A 96 39.38 -20.38 10.76
C ARG A 96 39.90 -18.98 11.14
N ALA A 97 39.07 -17.94 11.02
CA ALA A 97 39.48 -16.55 11.23
C ALA A 97 40.58 -16.06 10.25
N GLU A 98 40.84 -16.78 9.15
CA GLU A 98 41.90 -16.44 8.20
C GLU A 98 41.52 -15.26 7.29
N ALA A 99 40.24 -14.87 7.29
CA ALA A 99 39.69 -13.71 6.61
C ALA A 99 38.39 -13.28 7.30
N ASP A 100 38.05 -11.99 7.24
CA ASP A 100 36.76 -11.47 7.71
C ASP A 100 35.72 -11.36 6.59
N LEU A 101 36.16 -11.38 5.33
CA LEU A 101 35.33 -11.31 4.13
C LEU A 101 36.00 -12.13 3.02
N VAL A 102 35.25 -12.99 2.34
CA VAL A 102 35.71 -13.76 1.17
C VAL A 102 34.73 -13.56 0.03
N LEU A 103 35.25 -13.23 -1.14
CA LEU A 103 34.51 -13.15 -2.40
C LEU A 103 34.76 -14.42 -3.21
N VAL A 104 33.69 -15.03 -3.71
CA VAL A 104 33.73 -16.19 -4.60
C VAL A 104 33.09 -15.80 -5.92
N ALA A 105 33.86 -15.78 -6.99
CA ALA A 105 33.36 -15.55 -8.34
C ALA A 105 33.42 -16.84 -9.16
N ALA A 106 32.36 -17.16 -9.89
CA ALA A 106 32.33 -18.26 -10.85
C ALA A 106 31.64 -17.83 -12.14
N GLU A 107 32.27 -18.13 -13.27
CA GLU A 107 31.69 -17.93 -14.59
C GLU A 107 30.58 -18.96 -14.86
N LEU A 108 29.49 -18.54 -15.48
CA LEU A 108 28.38 -19.42 -15.84
C LEU A 108 28.77 -20.24 -17.07
N GLU A 109 28.63 -21.57 -17.01
CA GLU A 109 29.05 -22.46 -18.11
C GLU A 109 28.23 -22.23 -19.39
N ASP A 110 26.96 -21.84 -19.26
CA ASP A 110 26.04 -21.65 -20.38
C ASP A 110 26.04 -20.23 -20.97
N GLU A 111 26.68 -19.26 -20.30
CA GLU A 111 26.81 -17.87 -20.77
C GLU A 111 28.24 -17.35 -20.57
N PRO A 112 29.17 -17.64 -21.51
CA PRO A 112 30.56 -17.20 -21.43
C PRO A 112 30.64 -15.67 -21.31
N GLY A 113 31.38 -15.17 -20.33
CA GLY A 113 31.47 -13.75 -19.99
C GLY A 113 30.56 -13.30 -18.84
N ARG A 114 29.65 -14.16 -18.35
CA ARG A 114 28.77 -13.84 -17.20
C ARG A 114 29.23 -14.51 -15.92
N TRP A 115 29.28 -13.72 -14.84
CA TRP A 115 29.85 -14.17 -13.57
C TRP A 115 28.88 -14.03 -12.41
N LEU A 116 28.83 -15.08 -11.59
CA LEU A 116 28.19 -15.07 -10.29
C LEU A 116 29.24 -14.72 -9.23
N VAL A 117 28.99 -13.68 -8.44
CA VAL A 117 29.86 -13.26 -7.34
C VAL A 117 29.11 -13.38 -6.01
N VAL A 118 29.69 -14.12 -5.07
CA VAL A 118 29.15 -14.37 -3.73
C VAL A 118 30.09 -13.77 -2.69
N ALA A 119 29.57 -12.89 -1.84
CA ALA A 119 30.32 -12.29 -0.73
C ALA A 119 29.94 -12.96 0.59
N LEU A 120 30.93 -13.46 1.32
CA LEU A 120 30.79 -14.17 2.58
C LEU A 120 31.57 -13.44 3.67
N ARG A 121 30.93 -12.95 4.73
CA ARG A 121 31.58 -12.20 5.82
C ARG A 121 31.47 -12.93 7.16
N ARG A 122 32.54 -12.90 7.95
CA ARG A 122 32.55 -13.34 9.35
C ARG A 122 31.89 -12.26 10.21
N LEU A 123 30.92 -12.64 11.02
CA LEU A 123 30.30 -11.78 12.05
C LEU A 123 30.95 -12.14 13.40
N ALA A 124 31.18 -11.13 14.25
CA ALA A 124 32.09 -11.14 15.41
C ALA A 124 32.02 -12.35 16.37
N GLU A 125 33.03 -12.49 17.23
CA GLU A 125 33.27 -13.63 18.15
C GLU A 125 32.15 -13.93 19.17
N SER A 126 31.21 -13.01 19.39
CA SER A 126 30.06 -13.20 20.29
C SER A 126 28.76 -13.28 19.50
N TRP A 127 28.51 -14.45 18.90
CA TRP A 127 27.26 -14.75 18.22
C TRP A 127 26.23 -15.37 19.18
N SER A 128 25.00 -14.83 19.19
CA SER A 128 23.84 -15.45 19.84
C SER A 128 23.00 -16.21 18.80
N PRO A 129 22.51 -17.44 19.11
CA PRO A 129 21.65 -18.24 18.21
C PRO A 129 20.39 -17.53 17.69
N ASP A 130 19.98 -16.44 18.35
CA ASP A 130 18.80 -15.65 18.02
C ASP A 130 19.04 -14.55 16.96
N GLU A 131 20.29 -14.32 16.51
CA GLU A 131 20.62 -13.34 15.47
C GLU A 131 21.06 -14.01 14.14
N PRO A 132 20.41 -13.72 12.99
CA PRO A 132 20.72 -14.37 11.73
C PRO A 132 22.00 -13.80 11.06
N PRO A 133 22.90 -14.63 10.51
CA PRO A 133 23.98 -14.14 9.66
C PRO A 133 23.46 -13.69 8.28
N LEU A 134 24.16 -12.72 7.68
CA LEU A 134 23.83 -12.12 6.39
C LEU A 134 24.83 -12.58 5.33
N ALA A 135 24.39 -13.34 4.32
CA ALA A 135 25.12 -13.55 3.07
C ALA A 135 24.41 -12.77 1.95
N VAL A 136 25.15 -12.16 1.02
CA VAL A 136 24.61 -11.42 -0.12
C VAL A 136 25.19 -12.01 -1.40
N VAL A 137 24.31 -12.42 -2.33
CA VAL A 137 24.65 -13.00 -3.64
C VAL A 137 24.36 -11.98 -4.74
N ARG A 138 25.23 -11.82 -5.75
CA ARG A 138 24.99 -10.98 -6.94
C ARG A 138 25.48 -11.69 -8.22
N ALA A 139 24.71 -11.63 -9.31
CA ALA A 139 25.18 -11.95 -10.68
C ALA A 139 25.43 -10.65 -11.47
N THR A 140 26.58 -10.46 -12.12
CA THR A 140 26.89 -9.20 -12.80
C THR A 140 27.41 -9.41 -14.21
N ASP A 141 27.07 -8.48 -15.09
CA ASP A 141 27.38 -8.49 -16.53
C ASP A 141 28.65 -7.66 -16.83
N ASP A 142 29.13 -6.87 -15.86
CA ASP A 142 30.21 -5.90 -16.02
C ASP A 142 31.50 -6.31 -15.28
N LEU A 143 32.28 -7.24 -15.85
CA LEU A 143 33.66 -7.50 -15.44
C LEU A 143 34.60 -7.29 -16.61
N THR A 144 35.60 -6.42 -16.43
CA THR A 144 36.55 -6.05 -17.48
C THR A 144 37.75 -7.00 -17.50
N GLU A 145 38.51 -7.03 -18.59
CA GLU A 145 39.65 -7.95 -18.76
C GLU A 145 40.80 -7.69 -17.76
N ALA A 146 40.86 -6.50 -17.15
CA ALA A 146 41.77 -6.16 -16.06
C ALA A 146 41.43 -6.85 -14.72
N ASP A 147 40.17 -7.23 -14.53
CA ASP A 147 39.69 -7.92 -13.32
C ASP A 147 40.10 -9.42 -13.31
N ARG A 148 40.49 -9.96 -14.46
CA ARG A 148 40.69 -11.40 -14.69
C ARG A 148 42.06 -11.94 -14.24
N SER A 149 43.04 -11.09 -13.94
CA SER A 149 44.45 -11.51 -13.72
C SER A 149 44.99 -11.40 -12.28
N ARG A 150 44.16 -11.04 -11.28
CA ARG A 150 44.62 -10.81 -9.89
C ARG A 150 44.01 -11.79 -8.87
N SER A 151 44.67 -12.93 -8.65
CA SER A 151 44.40 -13.81 -7.50
C SER A 151 45.28 -13.44 -6.30
N GLY A 152 44.77 -12.64 -5.37
CA GLY A 152 45.47 -12.31 -4.12
C GLY A 152 44.59 -11.50 -3.17
N VAL A 153 44.69 -11.78 -1.87
CA VAL A 153 43.90 -11.17 -0.79
C VAL A 153 43.89 -9.63 -0.90
N LEU A 154 42.72 -9.04 -1.17
CA LEU A 154 42.54 -7.58 -1.24
C LEU A 154 42.26 -7.01 0.16
N ARG A 155 42.94 -5.91 0.51
CA ARG A 155 42.64 -5.13 1.72
C ARG A 155 41.54 -4.10 1.41
N PRO A 156 40.77 -3.64 2.43
CA PRO A 156 39.63 -2.74 2.22
C PRO A 156 39.94 -1.44 1.44
N GLY A 157 41.20 -0.96 1.46
CA GLY A 157 41.64 0.24 0.73
C GLY A 157 41.80 0.06 -0.78
N ASP A 158 42.02 -1.16 -1.27
CA ASP A 158 42.31 -1.43 -2.69
C ASP A 158 41.03 -1.44 -3.55
N LEU A 159 39.88 -1.70 -2.92
CA LEU A 159 38.56 -1.68 -3.58
C LEU A 159 38.18 -0.27 -4.07
N ARG A 160 38.64 0.77 -3.37
CA ARG A 160 38.32 2.18 -3.66
C ARG A 160 38.97 2.67 -4.96
N ARG A 161 40.12 2.09 -5.35
CA ARG A 161 40.91 2.50 -6.52
C ARG A 161 40.50 1.77 -7.80
N MET A 162 39.99 0.55 -7.68
CA MET A 162 39.49 -0.25 -8.81
C MET A 162 38.19 0.29 -9.40
N LEU A 163 37.37 0.98 -8.61
CA LEU A 163 36.04 1.42 -9.03
C LEU A 163 35.99 2.85 -9.60
N THR A 164 37.10 3.62 -9.58
CA THR A 164 37.08 5.06 -9.93
C THR A 164 37.87 5.47 -11.18
N ASP A 165 38.96 4.80 -11.59
CA ASP A 165 39.85 5.33 -12.63
C ASP A 165 39.98 4.41 -13.87
N GLY A 166 39.42 4.83 -15.02
CA GLY A 166 39.54 4.13 -16.31
C GLY A 166 40.71 4.63 -17.17
N CYS A 167 41.50 3.74 -17.78
CA CYS A 167 42.58 4.09 -18.72
C CYS A 167 43.00 2.96 -19.71
N ARG A 168 43.74 3.33 -20.78
CA ARG A 168 43.79 2.78 -22.17
C ARG A 168 44.82 1.65 -22.52
N ARG A 169 44.53 0.98 -23.67
CA ARG A 169 45.17 -0.08 -24.56
C ARG A 169 46.71 0.00 -24.84
N PRO A 170 47.46 -1.05 -25.35
CA PRO A 170 47.10 -1.93 -26.51
C PRO A 170 47.67 -3.40 -26.69
N ASN A 171 46.96 -4.16 -27.56
CA ASN A 171 47.26 -5.17 -28.62
C ASN A 171 48.02 -6.54 -28.47
N PRO A 172 47.68 -7.54 -29.34
CA PRO A 172 47.77 -8.99 -29.11
C PRO A 172 48.91 -9.70 -29.87
N VAL A 173 49.22 -10.95 -29.48
CA VAL A 173 50.01 -11.89 -30.28
C VAL A 173 49.36 -13.28 -30.28
N ALA A 174 49.08 -13.78 -31.48
CA ALA A 174 48.81 -15.18 -31.81
C ALA A 174 50.13 -15.94 -32.02
N ASP A 175 50.21 -17.24 -31.69
CA ASP A 175 50.44 -18.33 -32.67
C ASP A 175 50.60 -19.72 -31.97
N GLN A 176 50.41 -20.75 -32.79
CA GLN A 176 50.08 -22.16 -32.57
C GLN A 176 51.13 -23.06 -31.88
N ARG A 177 50.67 -24.15 -31.21
CA ARG A 177 50.98 -25.57 -31.51
C ARG A 177 50.15 -26.54 -30.65
N ALA A 178 49.91 -27.72 -31.22
CA ALA A 178 48.90 -28.74 -30.89
C ALA A 178 48.90 -29.33 -29.45
N PRO A 179 47.76 -29.88 -28.99
CA PRO A 179 47.64 -30.52 -27.68
C PRO A 179 48.24 -31.93 -27.65
N THR A 180 49.02 -32.24 -26.62
CA THR A 180 49.34 -33.62 -26.22
C THR A 180 48.34 -34.04 -25.13
N PRO A 181 47.68 -35.21 -25.24
CA PRO A 181 46.64 -35.61 -24.29
C PRO A 181 47.26 -36.10 -22.98
N VAL A 182 46.87 -35.48 -21.86
CA VAL A 182 47.03 -36.08 -20.53
C VAL A 182 45.76 -36.88 -20.25
N ALA A 183 45.91 -38.18 -20.07
CA ALA A 183 44.83 -39.09 -19.68
C ALA A 183 44.24 -38.65 -18.33
N LEU A 184 42.97 -38.27 -18.32
CA LEU A 184 42.15 -38.19 -17.12
C LEU A 184 41.53 -39.58 -16.88
N PRO A 185 41.53 -40.10 -15.64
CA PRO A 185 40.77 -41.31 -15.33
C PRO A 185 39.28 -41.04 -15.61
N ASP A 186 38.63 -42.06 -16.17
CA ASP A 186 37.21 -42.12 -16.45
C ASP A 186 36.38 -41.83 -15.18
N ILE A 187 35.67 -40.69 -15.16
CA ILE A 187 34.63 -40.40 -14.17
C ILE A 187 33.31 -40.18 -14.89
N SER A 188 32.76 -41.27 -15.39
CA SER A 188 31.31 -41.40 -15.52
C SER A 188 30.64 -41.18 -14.15
N ARG A 189 29.87 -40.09 -13.99
CA ARG A 189 28.54 -40.04 -13.31
C ARG A 189 28.07 -38.60 -13.08
N ARG A 190 26.92 -38.30 -13.68
CA ARG A 190 26.17 -37.03 -13.65
C ARG A 190 25.69 -36.71 -12.23
N GLY A 191 25.87 -35.47 -11.79
CA GLY A 191 25.16 -34.87 -10.67
C GLY A 191 24.45 -33.61 -11.14
N SER A 192 23.20 -33.39 -10.72
CA SER A 192 22.38 -32.25 -11.13
C SER A 192 22.22 -31.27 -9.97
N ALA A 193 22.42 -29.98 -10.22
CA ALA A 193 22.04 -28.90 -9.31
C ALA A 193 21.09 -27.95 -10.04
N VAL A 194 20.00 -27.55 -9.38
CA VAL A 194 18.95 -26.68 -9.95
C VAL A 194 18.97 -25.35 -9.21
N VAL A 195 19.28 -24.28 -9.92
CA VAL A 195 19.14 -22.89 -9.44
C VAL A 195 17.88 -22.30 -10.05
N LEU A 196 16.95 -21.84 -9.20
CA LEU A 196 15.76 -21.12 -9.62
C LEU A 196 15.98 -19.63 -9.38
N LEU A 197 15.99 -18.84 -10.46
CA LEU A 197 15.99 -17.38 -10.39
C LEU A 197 14.55 -16.87 -10.19
N PRO A 198 14.30 -15.91 -9.28
CA PRO A 198 12.97 -15.34 -9.14
C PRO A 198 12.60 -14.52 -10.39
N PRO A 199 11.30 -14.37 -10.70
CA PRO A 199 10.87 -13.49 -11.78
C PRO A 199 11.20 -12.03 -11.40
N PRO A 200 11.56 -11.18 -12.39
CA PRO A 200 11.93 -9.78 -12.15
C PRO A 200 10.79 -9.08 -11.41
N ALA A 201 11.12 -8.45 -10.27
CA ALA A 201 10.16 -7.62 -9.56
C ALA A 201 9.86 -6.36 -10.39
N PRO A 202 8.62 -5.86 -10.39
CA PRO A 202 8.31 -4.57 -11.00
C PRO A 202 9.18 -3.48 -10.34
N VAL A 203 9.98 -2.79 -11.15
CA VAL A 203 10.83 -1.69 -10.70
C VAL A 203 9.94 -0.49 -10.44
N ARG A 204 9.70 -0.15 -9.16
CA ARG A 204 9.03 1.10 -8.81
C ARG A 204 10.01 2.28 -8.87
N PRO A 205 9.58 3.49 -9.24
CA PRO A 205 10.45 4.66 -9.35
C PRO A 205 11.02 5.11 -7.98
N PRO A 206 12.30 5.54 -7.90
CA PRO A 206 12.94 6.01 -6.66
C PRO A 206 12.10 7.06 -5.91
N GLY A 207 12.05 6.99 -4.57
CA GLY A 207 11.29 7.93 -3.72
C GLY A 207 9.87 7.52 -3.34
N ASP A 208 9.31 6.47 -3.96
CA ASP A 208 7.98 5.98 -3.56
C ASP A 208 7.95 5.37 -2.14
N PRO A 209 6.98 5.78 -1.30
CA PRO A 209 6.83 5.25 0.06
C PRO A 209 6.40 3.78 0.08
N LEU A 210 6.79 3.08 1.14
CA LEU A 210 6.47 1.67 1.40
C LEU A 210 5.99 1.49 2.84
N VAL A 211 5.19 0.46 3.08
CA VAL A 211 4.78 0.07 4.44
C VAL A 211 5.78 -0.93 5.02
N ILE A 212 6.48 -0.53 6.08
CA ILE A 212 7.29 -1.41 6.90
C ILE A 212 6.42 -1.98 8.01
N ARG A 213 6.36 -3.31 8.12
CA ARG A 213 5.45 -4.02 9.03
C ARG A 213 6.22 -4.96 9.93
N TRP A 214 5.84 -5.01 11.20
CA TRP A 214 6.36 -5.97 12.16
C TRP A 214 5.25 -6.39 13.13
N SER A 215 5.32 -7.62 13.61
CA SER A 215 4.52 -8.06 14.75
C SER A 215 5.41 -8.26 15.98
N ALA A 216 4.84 -8.50 17.14
CA ALA A 216 5.55 -8.94 18.34
C ALA A 216 4.59 -9.73 19.23
N VAL A 217 5.11 -10.58 20.11
CA VAL A 217 4.28 -11.27 21.12
C VAL A 217 4.18 -10.48 22.42
N ASP A 218 5.12 -9.58 22.65
CA ASP A 218 5.23 -8.73 23.84
C ASP A 218 6.05 -7.46 23.51
N GLU A 219 6.10 -6.51 24.45
CA GLU A 219 6.84 -5.25 24.31
C GLU A 219 8.36 -5.48 24.14
N ALA A 220 8.91 -6.52 24.77
CA ALA A 220 10.33 -6.85 24.67
C ALA A 220 10.70 -7.30 23.25
N THR A 221 9.86 -8.12 22.63
CA THR A 221 10.01 -8.59 21.25
C THR A 221 9.78 -7.45 20.26
N ASP A 222 8.82 -6.55 20.53
CA ASP A 222 8.63 -5.32 19.75
C ASP A 222 9.91 -4.48 19.76
N GLN A 223 10.47 -4.20 20.93
CA GLN A 223 11.70 -3.43 21.07
C GLN A 223 12.88 -4.10 20.35
N ARG A 224 13.06 -5.42 20.51
CA ARG A 224 14.12 -6.18 19.80
C ARG A 224 13.95 -6.09 18.29
N ARG A 225 12.74 -6.28 17.76
CA ARG A 225 12.46 -6.21 16.32
C ARG A 225 12.69 -4.81 15.77
N ARG A 226 12.20 -3.76 16.45
CA ARG A 226 12.44 -2.38 16.04
C ARG A 226 13.92 -2.01 16.04
N ARG A 227 14.69 -2.44 17.05
CA ARG A 227 16.15 -2.27 17.07
C ARG A 227 16.83 -3.01 15.91
N ALA A 228 16.45 -4.25 15.64
CA ALA A 228 17.02 -5.02 14.53
C ALA A 228 16.71 -4.39 13.16
N MET A 229 15.46 -3.97 12.93
CA MET A 229 15.08 -3.26 11.71
C MET A 229 15.77 -1.89 11.59
N GLY A 230 15.91 -1.16 12.70
CA GLY A 230 16.66 0.10 12.74
C GLY A 230 18.14 -0.09 12.41
N ARG A 231 18.78 -1.15 12.94
CA ARG A 231 20.14 -1.52 12.55
C ARG A 231 20.23 -1.87 11.07
N LEU A 232 19.27 -2.64 10.53
CA LEU A 232 19.24 -2.98 9.10
C LEU A 232 19.04 -1.75 8.21
N ALA A 233 18.23 -0.79 8.65
CA ALA A 233 18.03 0.48 7.95
C ALA A 233 19.32 1.33 7.96
N ARG A 234 19.98 1.46 9.12
CA ARG A 234 21.24 2.20 9.31
C ARG A 234 22.48 1.51 8.77
N PHE A 235 22.41 0.23 8.42
CA PHE A 235 23.60 -0.53 7.99
C PHE A 235 24.21 0.10 6.74
N GLU A 236 25.28 0.87 6.92
CA GLU A 236 26.12 1.41 5.86
C GLU A 236 26.98 0.28 5.31
N GLY A 237 26.75 -0.04 4.05
CA GLY A 237 27.70 -0.77 3.23
C GLY A 237 27.92 0.05 1.98
N ASP A 238 29.06 0.72 1.91
CA ASP A 238 29.67 1.36 0.72
C ASP A 238 29.86 0.40 -0.47
N LEU A 239 29.26 -0.79 -0.44
CA LEU A 239 29.33 -1.78 -1.50
C LEU A 239 28.24 -1.57 -2.58
N PHE A 240 27.10 -0.92 -2.28
CA PHE A 240 25.92 -1.02 -3.17
C PHE A 240 24.95 0.17 -3.30
N GLY A 241 25.18 1.33 -2.66
CA GLY A 241 24.53 2.63 -3.00
C GLY A 241 23.00 2.78 -2.98
N ASP A 242 22.20 1.70 -2.85
CA ASP A 242 20.75 1.75 -3.10
C ASP A 242 19.95 1.61 -1.80
N HIS A 243 19.71 2.76 -1.15
CA HIS A 243 18.90 2.87 0.08
C HIS A 243 17.48 2.30 -0.08
N ARG A 244 16.93 2.30 -1.30
CA ARG A 244 15.56 1.88 -1.59
C ARG A 244 15.35 0.38 -1.45
N ARG A 245 16.27 -0.43 -1.99
CA ARG A 245 16.19 -1.90 -1.92
C ARG A 245 16.13 -2.41 -0.48
N ARG A 246 16.68 -1.66 0.49
CA ARG A 246 16.61 -1.98 1.93
C ARG A 246 15.21 -1.80 2.47
N VAL A 247 14.57 -0.67 2.16
CA VAL A 247 13.17 -0.39 2.53
C VAL A 247 12.26 -1.43 1.91
N GLU A 248 12.47 -1.79 0.64
CA GLU A 248 11.71 -2.86 -0.02
C GLU A 248 11.93 -4.23 0.63
N THR A 249 13.15 -4.56 1.05
CA THR A 249 13.44 -5.82 1.74
C THR A 249 12.73 -5.88 3.10
N LEU A 250 12.74 -4.78 3.85
CA LEU A 250 12.01 -4.64 5.11
C LEU A 250 10.49 -4.72 4.89
N ALA A 251 9.95 -4.09 3.85
CA ALA A 251 8.53 -4.12 3.50
C ALA A 251 8.07 -5.53 3.06
N ARG A 252 8.92 -6.24 2.30
CA ARG A 252 8.68 -7.58 1.76
C ARG A 252 8.85 -8.71 2.77
N GLN A 253 9.47 -8.45 3.93
CA GLN A 253 9.46 -9.40 5.05
C GLN A 253 8.05 -9.44 5.67
N ALA A 254 7.12 -10.05 4.93
CA ALA A 254 5.79 -10.35 5.41
C ALA A 254 5.94 -11.16 6.69
N VAL A 255 5.48 -10.54 7.78
CA VAL A 255 5.61 -11.15 9.09
C VAL A 255 4.74 -12.39 9.09
N ARG A 256 5.35 -13.56 9.36
CA ARG A 256 4.60 -14.80 9.59
C ARG A 256 3.50 -14.50 10.60
N ARG A 257 2.26 -14.92 10.29
CA ARG A 257 1.08 -14.85 11.17
C ARG A 257 1.56 -14.94 12.62
N THR A 258 1.50 -13.83 13.33
CA THR A 258 1.53 -13.96 14.79
C THR A 258 0.21 -14.64 15.11
N GLY A 259 0.27 -15.70 15.92
CA GLY A 259 -0.95 -16.29 16.45
C GLY A 259 -1.83 -15.22 17.10
N SER A 260 -3.08 -15.58 17.40
CA SER A 260 -4.00 -14.71 18.16
C SER A 260 -3.28 -14.15 19.39
N GLY A 261 -3.31 -12.81 19.55
CA GLY A 261 -2.69 -12.10 20.69
C GLY A 261 -1.39 -11.35 20.39
N GLY A 262 -0.83 -11.45 19.17
CA GLY A 262 0.36 -10.69 18.80
C GLY A 262 0.10 -9.19 18.56
N MET A 263 0.97 -8.34 19.11
CA MET A 263 1.04 -6.91 18.84
C MET A 263 1.45 -6.67 17.37
N ARG A 264 0.93 -5.61 16.75
CA ARG A 264 1.23 -5.20 15.37
C ARG A 264 1.72 -3.76 15.31
N GLY A 265 2.78 -3.52 14.55
CA GLY A 265 3.30 -2.20 14.26
C GLY A 265 3.57 -2.04 12.77
N ALA A 266 3.20 -0.88 12.22
CA ALA A 266 3.44 -0.56 10.83
C ALA A 266 3.74 0.93 10.67
N VAL A 267 4.66 1.26 9.77
CA VAL A 267 5.04 2.64 9.45
C VAL A 267 5.23 2.80 7.96
N VAL A 268 5.01 4.01 7.46
CA VAL A 268 5.29 4.38 6.07
C VAL A 268 6.64 5.09 6.01
N ALA A 269 7.49 4.67 5.09
CA ALA A 269 8.80 5.29 4.87
C ALA A 269 9.21 5.19 3.40
N ALA A 270 9.90 6.21 2.90
CA ALA A 270 10.48 6.23 1.55
C ALA A 270 11.99 5.93 1.54
N ASP A 271 12.67 6.12 2.67
CA ASP A 271 14.11 5.91 2.81
C ASP A 271 14.50 5.36 4.19
N ALA A 272 15.79 5.04 4.35
CA ALA A 272 16.33 4.45 5.57
C ALA A 272 16.30 5.39 6.79
N ALA A 273 16.42 6.70 6.60
CA ALA A 273 16.37 7.67 7.68
C ALA A 273 14.94 7.78 8.23
N GLU A 274 13.95 7.83 7.33
CA GLU A 274 12.53 7.78 7.69
C GLU A 274 12.17 6.48 8.41
N VAL A 275 12.64 5.33 7.93
CA VAL A 275 12.43 4.04 8.62
C VAL A 275 12.95 4.12 10.06
N THR A 276 14.18 4.59 10.23
CA THR A 276 14.82 4.68 11.55
C THR A 276 14.03 5.58 12.50
N GLY A 277 13.71 6.80 12.07
CA GLY A 277 12.96 7.75 12.90
C GLY A 277 11.54 7.27 13.19
N ALA A 278 10.90 6.58 12.24
CA ALA A 278 9.56 6.03 12.43
C ALA A 278 9.54 4.89 13.44
N LEU A 279 10.53 3.98 13.41
CA LEU A 279 10.66 2.86 14.37
C LEU A 279 10.98 3.30 15.80
N GLU A 280 11.59 4.48 15.98
CA GLU A 280 11.79 5.07 17.31
C GLU A 280 10.49 5.61 17.90
N ARG A 281 9.65 6.25 17.07
CA ARG A 281 8.40 6.89 17.49
C ARG A 281 7.21 5.93 17.60
N HIS A 282 7.18 4.87 16.80
CA HIS A 282 6.04 3.96 16.72
C HIS A 282 6.36 2.61 17.36
N ARG A 283 5.41 2.11 18.15
CA ARG A 283 5.48 0.79 18.79
C ARG A 283 4.40 -0.10 18.22
N ALA A 284 4.62 -1.41 18.25
CA ALA A 284 3.52 -2.34 18.03
C ALA A 284 2.45 -2.15 19.12
N THR A 285 1.19 -2.39 18.77
CA THR A 285 0.06 -2.34 19.70
C THR A 285 -0.78 -3.59 19.56
N THR A 286 -1.49 -3.97 20.62
CA THR A 286 -2.44 -5.09 20.55
C THR A 286 -3.60 -4.69 19.64
N PRO A 287 -3.89 -5.47 18.58
CA PRO A 287 -5.01 -5.21 17.70
C PRO A 287 -6.33 -5.17 18.48
N LYS A 288 -7.15 -4.15 18.26
CA LYS A 288 -8.49 -4.06 18.86
C LYS A 288 -9.56 -4.80 18.05
N GLY A 289 -9.26 -5.21 16.82
CA GLY A 289 -10.14 -6.04 16.01
C GLY A 289 -11.42 -5.35 15.55
N ARG A 290 -11.44 -4.01 15.54
CA ARG A 290 -12.67 -3.26 15.20
C ARG A 290 -13.05 -3.50 13.74
N PRO A 291 -14.32 -3.85 13.45
CA PRO A 291 -14.81 -3.90 12.08
C PRO A 291 -14.66 -2.55 11.37
N VAL A 292 -14.42 -2.60 10.06
CA VAL A 292 -14.23 -1.39 9.25
C VAL A 292 -15.57 -0.88 8.75
N ALA A 293 -15.83 0.41 8.87
CA ALA A 293 -16.90 1.10 8.14
C ALA A 293 -16.29 2.17 7.23
N LEU A 294 -16.84 2.35 6.01
CA LEU A 294 -16.38 3.41 5.12
C LEU A 294 -17.32 4.60 5.19
N ILE A 295 -16.75 5.81 5.25
CA ILE A 295 -17.49 7.06 5.12
C ILE A 295 -17.05 7.83 3.88
N PHE A 296 -17.99 8.46 3.18
CA PHE A 296 -17.76 9.15 1.91
C PHE A 296 -18.16 10.63 2.03
N PRO A 297 -17.23 11.58 1.89
CA PRO A 297 -17.54 13.01 1.98
C PRO A 297 -18.34 13.50 0.78
N GLY A 298 -19.08 14.60 0.99
CA GLY A 298 -19.79 15.35 -0.05
C GLY A 298 -19.02 16.60 -0.49
N GLN A 299 -19.73 17.49 -1.18
CA GLN A 299 -19.18 18.77 -1.62
C GLN A 299 -18.69 19.62 -0.43
N GLY A 300 -17.57 20.31 -0.63
CA GLY A 300 -16.79 21.01 0.38
C GLY A 300 -15.48 20.30 0.76
N ALA A 301 -15.34 19.02 0.37
CA ALA A 301 -14.14 18.23 0.61
C ALA A 301 -13.12 18.27 -0.55
N GLN A 302 -13.55 18.73 -1.73
CA GLN A 302 -12.71 18.79 -2.92
C GLN A 302 -11.54 19.76 -2.76
N TYR A 303 -10.46 19.42 -3.43
CA TYR A 303 -9.32 20.30 -3.63
C TYR A 303 -8.62 19.95 -4.95
N PRO A 304 -7.82 20.88 -5.53
CA PRO A 304 -7.14 20.62 -6.79
C PRO A 304 -6.32 19.33 -6.76
N ARG A 305 -6.47 18.51 -7.81
CA ARG A 305 -5.73 17.24 -7.98
C ARG A 305 -5.93 16.23 -6.85
N MET A 306 -7.06 16.27 -6.13
CA MET A 306 -7.37 15.29 -5.08
C MET A 306 -7.25 13.84 -5.58
N GLY A 307 -6.45 13.03 -4.89
CA GLY A 307 -6.20 11.62 -5.23
C GLY A 307 -5.41 11.40 -6.52
N ALA A 308 -4.99 12.46 -7.24
CA ALA A 308 -4.28 12.33 -8.51
C ALA A 308 -2.92 11.65 -8.35
N GLY A 309 -2.32 11.70 -7.15
CA GLY A 309 -1.08 10.98 -6.86
C GLY A 309 -1.20 9.45 -6.90
N LEU A 310 -2.43 8.92 -6.87
CA LEU A 310 -2.72 7.48 -6.99
C LEU A 310 -2.91 7.06 -8.45
N TYR A 311 -3.33 7.98 -9.32
CA TYR A 311 -3.56 7.71 -10.74
C TYR A 311 -2.24 7.35 -11.44
N GLY A 312 -2.24 6.23 -12.16
CA GLY A 312 -1.04 5.63 -12.77
C GLY A 312 -0.13 4.84 -11.81
N HIS A 313 -0.42 4.83 -10.49
CA HIS A 313 0.38 4.13 -9.49
C HIS A 313 -0.37 3.00 -8.79
N ASP A 314 -1.64 3.20 -8.45
CA ASP A 314 -2.53 2.15 -7.96
C ASP A 314 -3.42 1.67 -9.12
N PRO A 315 -3.31 0.40 -9.55
CA PRO A 315 -4.06 -0.12 -10.70
C PRO A 315 -5.59 -0.09 -10.52
N VAL A 316 -6.09 -0.32 -9.30
CA VAL A 316 -7.53 -0.38 -9.02
C VAL A 316 -8.11 1.03 -9.03
N PHE A 317 -7.44 1.98 -8.38
CA PHE A 317 -7.82 3.38 -8.42
C PHE A 317 -7.81 3.91 -9.86
N THR A 318 -6.74 3.62 -10.61
CA THR A 318 -6.59 4.06 -12.01
C THR A 318 -7.71 3.51 -12.88
N THR A 319 -7.96 2.20 -12.81
CA THR A 319 -9.03 1.55 -13.60
C THR A 319 -10.41 2.10 -13.24
N ALA A 320 -10.68 2.34 -11.96
CA ALA A 320 -11.95 2.91 -11.51
C ALA A 320 -12.15 4.34 -12.03
N MET A 321 -11.11 5.19 -11.98
CA MET A 321 -11.17 6.55 -12.53
C MET A 321 -11.32 6.54 -14.05
N ASP A 322 -10.59 5.68 -14.76
CA ASP A 322 -10.71 5.55 -16.22
C ASP A 322 -12.12 5.12 -16.64
N THR A 323 -12.66 4.14 -15.93
CA THR A 323 -14.03 3.68 -16.14
C THR A 323 -15.03 4.80 -15.86
N PHE A 324 -14.83 5.57 -14.79
CA PHE A 324 -15.67 6.72 -14.46
C PHE A 324 -15.67 7.77 -15.59
N PHE A 325 -14.49 8.19 -16.06
CA PHE A 325 -14.39 9.18 -17.14
C PHE A 325 -15.00 8.67 -18.44
N ALA A 326 -14.78 7.39 -18.80
CA ALA A 326 -15.41 6.79 -19.96
C ALA A 326 -16.95 6.78 -19.86
N LEU A 327 -17.48 6.44 -18.68
CA LEU A 327 -18.93 6.45 -18.41
C LEU A 327 -19.53 7.86 -18.37
N TRP A 328 -18.71 8.88 -18.08
CA TRP A 328 -19.14 10.28 -18.10
C TRP A 328 -19.52 10.75 -19.52
N GLY A 329 -19.00 10.09 -20.57
CA GLY A 329 -19.31 10.36 -21.98
C GLY A 329 -18.47 11.51 -22.55
N ASP A 330 -19.04 12.27 -23.48
CA ASP A 330 -18.33 13.29 -24.30
C ASP A 330 -17.56 14.36 -23.50
N GLY A 331 -17.91 14.59 -22.22
CA GLY A 331 -17.19 15.50 -21.33
C GLY A 331 -16.11 14.85 -20.45
N GLY A 332 -15.95 13.52 -20.52
CA GLY A 332 -15.13 12.74 -19.60
C GLY A 332 -13.64 13.02 -19.73
N ASP A 333 -13.12 13.09 -20.95
CA ASP A 333 -11.71 13.39 -21.19
C ASP A 333 -11.36 14.80 -20.75
N ARG A 334 -12.21 15.79 -21.06
CA ARG A 334 -12.03 17.16 -20.56
C ARG A 334 -12.06 17.23 -19.03
N LEU A 335 -12.98 16.51 -18.38
CA LEU A 335 -13.05 16.46 -16.92
C LEU A 335 -11.78 15.82 -16.32
N ARG A 336 -11.21 14.80 -16.97
CA ARG A 336 -9.92 14.19 -16.60
C ARG A 336 -8.78 15.19 -16.75
N GLU A 337 -8.69 15.88 -17.88
CA GLU A 337 -7.65 16.90 -18.14
C GLU A 337 -7.69 18.00 -17.09
N GLU A 338 -8.88 18.53 -16.79
CA GLU A 338 -9.06 19.56 -15.77
C GLU A 338 -8.75 19.05 -14.35
N TRP A 339 -9.07 17.79 -14.04
CA TRP A 339 -8.70 17.18 -12.76
C TRP A 339 -7.18 17.09 -12.56
N LEU A 340 -6.44 16.78 -13.63
CA LEU A 340 -4.99 16.60 -13.60
C LEU A 340 -4.21 17.92 -13.78
N SER A 341 -4.87 18.99 -14.23
CA SER A 341 -4.25 20.30 -14.45
C SER A 341 -3.86 20.98 -13.14
N ASP A 342 -2.71 21.65 -13.15
CA ASP A 342 -2.31 22.58 -12.09
C ASP A 342 -3.03 23.94 -12.21
N ASP A 343 -3.57 24.25 -13.39
CA ASP A 343 -4.34 25.46 -13.68
C ASP A 343 -5.65 25.06 -14.41
N PRO A 344 -6.69 24.63 -13.68
CA PRO A 344 -7.95 24.21 -14.27
C PRO A 344 -8.76 25.42 -14.75
N SER A 345 -9.38 25.31 -15.93
CA SER A 345 -10.21 26.39 -16.50
C SER A 345 -11.46 26.72 -15.66
N VAL A 346 -11.92 25.76 -14.85
CA VAL A 346 -13.04 25.91 -13.92
C VAL A 346 -12.54 25.63 -12.50
N PRO A 347 -12.83 26.50 -11.52
CA PRO A 347 -12.46 26.25 -10.13
C PRO A 347 -13.03 24.92 -9.62
N PHE A 348 -12.23 24.17 -8.85
CA PHE A 348 -12.68 22.90 -8.26
C PHE A 348 -13.88 23.03 -7.33
N ASP A 349 -14.07 24.19 -6.71
CA ASP A 349 -15.22 24.48 -5.85
C ASP A 349 -16.54 24.63 -6.62
N ASP A 350 -16.49 24.73 -7.95
CA ASP A 350 -17.67 24.72 -8.81
C ASP A 350 -18.35 23.35 -8.81
N GLY A 351 -19.68 23.31 -8.71
CA GLY A 351 -20.46 22.06 -8.67
C GLY A 351 -20.24 21.15 -9.89
N SER A 352 -19.92 21.73 -11.06
CA SER A 352 -19.60 20.99 -12.28
C SER A 352 -18.26 20.24 -12.22
N ARG A 353 -17.41 20.53 -11.23
CA ARG A 353 -16.14 19.84 -10.97
C ARG A 353 -16.18 19.06 -9.67
N ALA A 354 -16.65 19.69 -8.61
CA ALA A 354 -16.67 19.10 -7.27
C ALA A 354 -17.43 17.77 -7.24
N GLN A 355 -18.71 17.75 -7.59
CA GLN A 355 -19.54 16.54 -7.39
C GLN A 355 -19.11 15.36 -8.27
N PRO A 356 -18.87 15.53 -9.59
CA PRO A 356 -18.42 14.43 -10.42
C PRO A 356 -17.09 13.84 -9.94
N LEU A 357 -16.10 14.68 -9.63
CA LEU A 357 -14.78 14.20 -9.22
C LEU A 357 -14.81 13.60 -7.81
N LEU A 358 -15.60 14.15 -6.88
CA LEU A 358 -15.77 13.55 -5.56
C LEU A 358 -16.42 12.16 -5.66
N PHE A 359 -17.39 11.99 -6.55
CA PHE A 359 -17.98 10.67 -6.83
C PHE A 359 -16.93 9.69 -7.38
N GLY A 360 -16.21 10.09 -8.43
CA GLY A 360 -15.18 9.25 -9.06
C GLY A 360 -14.09 8.83 -8.07
N VAL A 361 -13.50 9.81 -7.37
CA VAL A 361 -12.43 9.59 -6.39
C VAL A 361 -12.92 8.76 -5.21
N GLY A 362 -14.11 9.06 -4.65
CA GLY A 362 -14.67 8.29 -3.54
C GLY A 362 -14.95 6.84 -3.92
N TYR A 363 -15.52 6.61 -5.12
CA TYR A 363 -15.76 5.26 -5.64
C TYR A 363 -14.46 4.50 -5.84
N ALA A 364 -13.45 5.12 -6.46
CA ALA A 364 -12.13 4.53 -6.71
C ALA A 364 -11.41 4.17 -5.39
N LEU A 365 -11.47 5.04 -4.38
CA LEU A 365 -10.91 4.78 -3.05
C LEU A 365 -11.64 3.64 -2.33
N GLY A 366 -12.97 3.60 -2.40
CA GLY A 366 -13.76 2.50 -1.82
C GLY A 366 -13.46 1.15 -2.49
N ALA A 367 -13.33 1.14 -3.82
CA ALA A 367 -12.91 -0.03 -4.59
C ALA A 367 -11.50 -0.49 -4.22
N MET A 368 -10.56 0.44 -4.05
CA MET A 368 -9.19 0.17 -3.61
C MET A 368 -9.15 -0.46 -2.21
N VAL A 369 -9.91 0.06 -1.23
CA VAL A 369 -9.96 -0.55 0.11
C VAL A 369 -10.50 -1.99 0.06
N ARG A 370 -11.54 -2.25 -0.75
CA ARG A 370 -12.04 -3.61 -0.98
C ARG A 370 -11.01 -4.49 -1.68
N SER A 371 -10.21 -3.94 -2.60
CA SER A 371 -9.13 -4.68 -3.27
C SER A 371 -8.04 -5.11 -2.29
N TRP A 372 -7.88 -4.42 -1.16
CA TRP A 372 -6.99 -4.88 -0.09
C TRP A 372 -7.52 -6.10 0.68
N GLY A 373 -8.74 -6.57 0.40
CA GLY A 373 -9.39 -7.67 1.10
C GLY A 373 -10.19 -7.23 2.32
N VAL A 374 -10.28 -5.92 2.59
CA VAL A 374 -11.15 -5.36 3.62
C VAL A 374 -12.60 -5.56 3.21
N ARG A 375 -13.43 -6.04 4.15
CA ARG A 375 -14.87 -6.16 3.98
C ARG A 375 -15.55 -5.17 4.93
N PRO A 376 -15.94 -3.99 4.45
CA PRO A 376 -16.64 -3.03 5.29
C PRO A 376 -17.94 -3.62 5.81
N VAL A 377 -18.24 -3.42 7.10
CA VAL A 377 -19.51 -3.84 7.70
C VAL A 377 -20.63 -2.83 7.49
N ALA A 378 -20.27 -1.60 7.11
CA ALA A 378 -21.21 -0.53 6.79
C ALA A 378 -20.57 0.53 5.90
N LEU A 379 -21.42 1.22 5.15
CA LEU A 379 -21.10 2.39 4.33
C LEU A 379 -21.99 3.56 4.75
N LEU A 380 -21.46 4.78 4.80
CA LEU A 380 -22.21 6.00 5.09
C LEU A 380 -21.69 7.14 4.22
N GLY A 381 -22.57 7.86 3.54
CA GLY A 381 -22.18 9.00 2.71
C GLY A 381 -22.79 10.30 3.18
N HIS A 382 -22.03 11.39 3.06
CA HIS A 382 -22.53 12.75 3.27
C HIS A 382 -22.94 13.36 1.94
N SER A 383 -24.20 13.78 1.80
CA SER A 383 -24.71 14.40 0.58
C SER A 383 -24.39 13.55 -0.67
N ALA A 384 -23.70 14.10 -1.68
CA ALA A 384 -23.25 13.38 -2.88
C ALA A 384 -22.43 12.11 -2.58
N GLY A 385 -21.76 12.02 -1.42
CA GLY A 385 -21.08 10.81 -0.96
C GLY A 385 -22.03 9.62 -0.73
N GLU A 386 -23.34 9.85 -0.49
CA GLU A 386 -24.32 8.77 -0.34
C GLU A 386 -24.52 8.02 -1.66
N MET A 387 -24.39 8.69 -2.81
CA MET A 387 -24.39 8.02 -4.11
C MET A 387 -23.20 7.08 -4.27
N VAL A 388 -22.04 7.42 -3.71
CA VAL A 388 -20.86 6.55 -3.70
C VAL A 388 -21.12 5.32 -2.82
N ALA A 389 -21.60 5.53 -1.60
CA ALA A 389 -21.95 4.45 -0.67
C ALA A 389 -22.98 3.48 -1.28
N ALA A 390 -24.05 4.02 -1.86
CA ALA A 390 -25.12 3.24 -2.51
C ALA A 390 -24.61 2.47 -3.73
N THR A 391 -23.78 3.08 -4.57
CA THR A 391 -23.19 2.41 -5.74
C THR A 391 -22.26 1.27 -5.32
N LEU A 392 -21.39 1.50 -4.34
CA LEU A 392 -20.52 0.44 -3.80
C LEU A 392 -21.33 -0.66 -3.14
N ALA A 393 -22.44 -0.34 -2.47
CA ALA A 393 -23.34 -1.33 -1.89
C ALA A 393 -24.16 -2.11 -2.92
N GLY A 394 -24.15 -1.71 -4.19
CA GLY A 394 -24.92 -2.36 -5.26
C GLY A 394 -26.36 -1.88 -5.41
N ALA A 395 -26.78 -0.82 -4.71
CA ALA A 395 -28.09 -0.20 -4.91
C ALA A 395 -28.20 0.46 -6.30
N PHE A 396 -27.07 0.89 -6.86
CA PHE A 396 -26.94 1.31 -8.25
C PHE A 396 -25.79 0.56 -8.92
N SER A 397 -25.96 0.26 -10.22
CA SER A 397 -24.80 -0.07 -11.05
C SER A 397 -23.95 1.19 -11.29
N LEU A 398 -22.62 1.04 -11.40
CA LEU A 398 -21.73 2.18 -11.67
C LEU A 398 -22.15 2.99 -12.92
N PRO A 399 -22.47 2.38 -14.08
CA PRO A 399 -22.95 3.13 -15.25
C PRO A 399 -24.22 3.92 -14.99
N ALA A 400 -25.17 3.36 -14.22
CA ALA A 400 -26.39 4.06 -13.86
C ALA A 400 -26.14 5.24 -12.92
N ALA A 401 -25.32 5.04 -11.89
CA ALA A 401 -24.95 6.07 -10.94
C ALA A 401 -24.22 7.25 -11.60
N VAL A 402 -23.30 6.98 -12.55
CA VAL A 402 -22.58 8.03 -13.29
C VAL A 402 -23.54 8.86 -14.16
N ARG A 403 -24.46 8.21 -14.89
CA ARG A 403 -25.48 8.91 -15.68
C ARG A 403 -26.40 9.76 -14.80
N LEU A 404 -26.83 9.22 -13.66
CA LEU A 404 -27.65 9.94 -12.69
C LEU A 404 -26.89 11.14 -12.12
N MET A 405 -25.62 10.98 -11.73
CA MET A 405 -24.78 12.08 -11.24
C MET A 405 -24.67 13.20 -12.29
N ARG A 406 -24.48 12.85 -13.57
CA ARG A 406 -24.45 13.84 -14.66
C ARG A 406 -25.77 14.60 -14.78
N ALA A 407 -26.90 13.90 -14.79
CA ALA A 407 -28.22 14.55 -14.84
C ALA A 407 -28.44 15.49 -13.64
N ARG A 408 -28.10 15.03 -12.43
CA ARG A 408 -28.20 15.80 -11.19
C ARG A 408 -27.39 17.09 -11.24
N VAL A 409 -26.11 17.00 -11.62
CA VAL A 409 -25.23 18.17 -11.73
C VAL A 409 -25.75 19.13 -12.80
N THR A 410 -26.22 18.62 -13.95
CA THR A 410 -26.79 19.46 -15.01
C THR A 410 -28.01 20.25 -14.54
N GLU A 411 -28.96 19.62 -13.87
CA GLU A 411 -30.18 20.32 -13.44
C GLU A 411 -29.89 21.30 -12.30
N VAL A 412 -29.09 20.92 -11.31
CA VAL A 412 -28.83 21.80 -10.16
C VAL A 412 -28.00 23.02 -10.55
N LEU A 413 -27.09 22.92 -11.52
CA LEU A 413 -26.34 24.10 -11.99
C LEU A 413 -27.21 25.12 -12.74
N ARG A 414 -28.45 24.77 -13.11
CA ARG A 414 -29.41 25.71 -13.71
C ARG A 414 -30.24 26.47 -12.67
N THR A 415 -30.14 26.13 -11.40
CA THR A 415 -30.89 26.85 -10.36
C THR A 415 -30.37 28.28 -10.21
N PRO A 416 -31.20 29.21 -9.74
CA PRO A 416 -30.72 30.54 -9.34
C PRO A 416 -29.55 30.46 -8.34
N PRO A 417 -28.70 31.50 -8.29
CA PRO A 417 -27.64 31.59 -7.30
C PRO A 417 -28.16 31.46 -5.86
N GLY A 418 -27.41 30.76 -5.03
CA GLY A 418 -27.69 30.65 -3.61
C GLY A 418 -26.46 30.18 -2.85
N GLY A 419 -26.59 30.12 -1.53
CA GLY A 419 -25.46 29.88 -0.65
C GLY A 419 -25.73 28.82 0.39
N MET A 420 -24.66 28.47 1.11
CA MET A 420 -24.76 27.66 2.32
C MET A 420 -23.93 28.30 3.44
N LEU A 421 -24.46 28.25 4.66
CA LEU A 421 -23.88 28.89 5.85
C LEU A 421 -23.70 27.85 6.96
N ALA A 422 -22.45 27.61 7.36
CA ALA A 422 -22.15 26.80 8.54
C ALA A 422 -22.33 27.65 9.81
N VAL A 423 -23.08 27.13 10.79
CA VAL A 423 -23.37 27.80 12.05
C VAL A 423 -23.03 26.88 13.22
N ALA A 424 -22.33 27.41 14.22
CA ALA A 424 -21.96 26.70 15.44
C ALA A 424 -23.14 26.57 16.43
N ALA A 425 -24.22 25.93 16.00
CA ALA A 425 -25.47 25.79 16.73
C ALA A 425 -26.17 24.46 16.40
N THR A 426 -27.10 24.07 17.26
CA THR A 426 -28.09 23.01 17.02
C THR A 426 -29.13 23.46 15.99
N ALA A 427 -29.84 22.53 15.35
CA ALA A 427 -30.94 22.88 14.46
C ALA A 427 -32.08 23.62 15.20
N ASP A 428 -32.39 23.20 16.42
CA ASP A 428 -33.46 23.78 17.24
C ASP A 428 -33.18 25.26 17.59
N GLU A 429 -31.95 25.60 17.94
CA GLU A 429 -31.53 26.99 18.19
C GLU A 429 -31.69 27.89 16.95
N LEU A 430 -31.63 27.31 15.75
CA LEU A 430 -31.72 28.04 14.48
C LEU A 430 -33.14 28.16 13.94
N GLN A 431 -34.10 27.43 14.50
CA GLN A 431 -35.50 27.46 14.07
C GLN A 431 -36.10 28.88 13.95
N PRO A 432 -35.81 29.84 14.86
CA PRO A 432 -36.34 31.21 14.76
C PRO A 432 -35.78 32.02 13.57
N TYR A 433 -34.69 31.58 12.94
CA TYR A 433 -34.02 32.27 11.84
C TYR A 433 -34.37 31.68 10.47
N LEU A 434 -35.08 30.55 10.44
CA LEU A 434 -35.54 29.95 9.19
C LEU A 434 -36.68 30.79 8.61
N THR A 435 -36.71 30.94 7.30
CA THR A 435 -37.81 31.62 6.61
C THR A 435 -38.80 30.57 6.08
N LEU A 436 -40.08 30.92 6.05
CA LEU A 436 -41.16 30.04 5.59
C LEU A 436 -41.67 30.39 4.19
N ASP A 437 -41.13 31.45 3.57
CA ASP A 437 -41.50 31.87 2.22
C ASP A 437 -40.90 30.91 1.18
N PRO A 438 -41.72 30.32 0.28
CA PRO A 438 -41.25 29.43 -0.79
C PRO A 438 -40.20 30.05 -1.73
N THR A 439 -40.20 31.37 -1.89
CA THR A 439 -39.32 32.09 -2.83
C THR A 439 -38.05 32.65 -2.18
N GLY A 440 -38.01 32.73 -0.85
CA GLY A 440 -36.91 33.28 -0.05
C GLY A 440 -36.45 32.34 1.07
N GLN A 441 -36.65 31.02 0.90
CA GLN A 441 -36.51 30.06 1.98
C GLN A 441 -35.06 29.80 2.37
N VAL A 442 -34.70 30.12 3.62
CA VAL A 442 -33.50 29.64 4.31
C VAL A 442 -33.93 28.47 5.18
N ALA A 443 -33.42 27.29 4.85
CA ALA A 443 -33.74 26.04 5.52
C ALA A 443 -32.49 25.42 6.16
N VAL A 444 -32.71 24.48 7.08
CA VAL A 444 -31.64 23.60 7.54
C VAL A 444 -31.24 22.68 6.40
N ALA A 445 -30.00 22.79 5.96
CA ALA A 445 -29.41 22.01 4.89
C ALA A 445 -28.68 20.76 5.38
N ALA A 446 -28.08 20.82 6.57
CA ALA A 446 -27.40 19.66 7.15
C ALA A 446 -27.25 19.78 8.67
N VAL A 447 -27.34 18.64 9.36
CA VAL A 447 -26.93 18.47 10.76
C VAL A 447 -25.68 17.60 10.78
N ASN A 448 -24.52 18.24 10.80
CA ASN A 448 -23.22 17.58 10.62
C ASN A 448 -22.58 17.15 11.94
N ALA A 449 -22.85 17.87 13.03
CA ALA A 449 -22.44 17.52 14.39
C ALA A 449 -23.42 18.16 15.39
N PRO A 450 -23.36 17.85 16.70
CA PRO A 450 -24.35 18.33 17.68
C PRO A 450 -24.53 19.85 17.69
N ARG A 451 -23.45 20.60 17.42
CA ARG A 451 -23.47 22.06 17.28
C ARG A 451 -22.82 22.52 15.97
N GLN A 452 -23.04 21.79 14.89
CA GLN A 452 -22.55 22.13 13.56
C GLN A 452 -23.67 21.92 12.55
N THR A 453 -24.48 22.96 12.35
CA THR A 453 -25.62 22.95 11.44
C THR A 453 -25.31 23.81 10.21
N MET A 454 -25.72 23.36 9.04
CA MET A 454 -25.67 24.13 7.80
C MET A 454 -27.05 24.68 7.50
N LEU A 455 -27.12 25.96 7.16
CA LEU A 455 -28.29 26.58 6.53
C LEU A 455 -28.03 26.73 5.03
N ALA A 456 -29.07 26.74 4.21
CA ALA A 456 -28.98 27.07 2.79
C ALA A 456 -30.23 27.81 2.31
N GLY A 457 -30.05 28.67 1.32
CA GLY A 457 -31.11 29.45 0.70
C GLY A 457 -30.57 30.46 -0.32
N PRO A 458 -31.44 31.28 -0.92
CA PRO A 458 -31.03 32.37 -1.80
C PRO A 458 -30.04 33.31 -1.12
N ASP A 459 -29.07 33.86 -1.87
CA ASP A 459 -27.96 34.65 -1.32
C ASP A 459 -28.43 35.84 -0.48
N GLU A 460 -29.44 36.58 -0.96
CA GLU A 460 -29.98 37.75 -0.26
C GLU A 460 -30.63 37.37 1.08
N ALA A 461 -31.45 36.33 1.10
CA ALA A 461 -32.11 35.85 2.32
C ALA A 461 -31.09 35.27 3.31
N LEU A 462 -30.08 34.54 2.81
CA LEU A 462 -29.03 33.96 3.62
C LEU A 462 -28.13 35.03 4.25
N ALA A 463 -27.87 36.15 3.55
CA ALA A 463 -27.12 37.28 4.09
C ALA A 463 -27.85 37.92 5.28
N VAL A 464 -29.16 38.17 5.16
CA VAL A 464 -29.98 38.71 6.26
C VAL A 464 -29.97 37.77 7.47
N VAL A 465 -30.10 36.46 7.25
CA VAL A 465 -30.02 35.47 8.33
C VAL A 465 -28.64 35.44 8.97
N GLN A 466 -27.56 35.52 8.17
CA GLN A 466 -26.20 35.56 8.68
C GLN A 466 -25.95 36.77 9.59
N GLU A 467 -26.43 37.95 9.20
CA GLU A 467 -26.30 39.18 10.00
C GLU A 467 -27.00 39.03 11.35
N LYS A 468 -28.27 38.59 11.35
CA LYS A 468 -29.03 38.33 12.58
C LYS A 468 -28.34 37.31 13.49
N LEU A 469 -27.80 36.23 12.92
CA LEU A 469 -27.07 35.22 13.71
C LEU A 469 -25.80 35.81 14.33
N ARG A 470 -25.06 36.66 13.61
CA ARG A 470 -23.86 37.33 14.13
C ARG A 470 -24.19 38.33 15.23
N GLU A 471 -25.27 39.10 15.09
CA GLU A 471 -25.78 40.01 16.13
C GLU A 471 -26.10 39.26 17.43
N GLN A 472 -26.56 38.01 17.32
CA GLN A 472 -26.87 37.13 18.44
C GLN A 472 -25.65 36.32 18.93
N GLY A 473 -24.45 36.60 18.41
CA GLY A 473 -23.19 36.01 18.87
C GLY A 473 -22.85 34.63 18.30
N TYR A 474 -23.60 34.13 17.30
CA TYR A 474 -23.28 32.84 16.68
C TYR A 474 -22.06 32.93 15.76
N VAL A 475 -21.19 31.91 15.83
CA VAL A 475 -20.08 31.73 14.88
C VAL A 475 -20.65 31.19 13.57
N CYS A 476 -20.47 31.96 12.50
CA CYS A 476 -20.99 31.66 11.17
C CYS A 476 -19.88 31.67 10.11
N ARG A 477 -19.89 30.72 9.17
CA ARG A 477 -18.94 30.63 8.06
C ARG A 477 -19.63 30.25 6.75
N LEU A 478 -19.51 31.09 5.73
CA LEU A 478 -20.02 30.77 4.39
C LEU A 478 -19.24 29.62 3.76
N ALA A 479 -19.97 28.71 3.11
CA ALA A 479 -19.40 27.73 2.22
C ALA A 479 -19.07 28.37 0.86
N LYS A 480 -18.22 27.70 0.09
CA LYS A 480 -17.88 28.13 -1.28
C LYS A 480 -18.91 27.68 -2.32
N ALA A 481 -19.87 26.83 -1.93
CA ALA A 481 -20.94 26.38 -2.81
C ALA A 481 -21.78 27.58 -3.26
N ARG A 482 -22.14 27.59 -4.56
CA ARG A 482 -22.93 28.65 -5.22
C ARG A 482 -24.38 28.25 -5.48
N GLN A 483 -24.77 27.08 -4.99
CA GLN A 483 -26.14 26.60 -5.01
C GLN A 483 -26.57 26.31 -3.57
N ALA A 484 -27.83 26.57 -3.30
CA ALA A 484 -28.46 26.30 -2.02
C ALA A 484 -28.86 24.82 -1.89
N PHE A 485 -27.88 23.92 -1.94
CA PHE A 485 -28.11 22.48 -1.78
C PHE A 485 -28.86 22.17 -0.49
N HIS A 486 -29.69 21.12 -0.52
CA HIS A 486 -30.47 20.63 0.62
C HIS A 486 -31.45 21.69 1.14
N SER A 487 -32.03 22.44 0.21
CA SER A 487 -33.08 23.41 0.51
C SER A 487 -34.18 23.39 -0.56
N PRO A 488 -35.35 23.97 -0.26
CA PRO A 488 -36.44 24.10 -1.23
C PRO A 488 -36.03 24.83 -2.53
N ALA A 489 -34.99 25.68 -2.49
CA ALA A 489 -34.51 26.41 -3.66
C ALA A 489 -33.97 25.51 -4.80
N VAL A 490 -33.65 24.25 -4.52
CA VAL A 490 -33.19 23.28 -5.53
C VAL A 490 -34.22 22.17 -5.82
N LEU A 491 -35.44 22.25 -5.26
CA LEU A 491 -36.46 21.21 -5.36
C LEU A 491 -36.89 20.96 -6.81
N ASP A 492 -37.18 22.01 -7.58
CA ASP A 492 -37.62 21.87 -8.98
C ASP A 492 -36.55 21.21 -9.84
N ALA A 493 -35.28 21.61 -9.67
CA ALA A 493 -34.15 20.96 -10.33
C ALA A 493 -33.98 19.50 -9.88
N SER A 494 -34.21 19.21 -8.60
CA SER A 494 -34.19 17.84 -8.05
C SER A 494 -35.26 16.97 -8.72
N LEU A 495 -36.50 17.46 -8.80
CA LEU A 495 -37.64 16.77 -9.41
C LEU A 495 -37.43 16.54 -10.91
N ALA A 496 -36.74 17.44 -11.61
CA ALA A 496 -36.38 17.26 -13.02
C ALA A 496 -35.47 16.04 -13.25
N THR A 497 -34.79 15.52 -12.22
CA THR A 497 -33.94 14.32 -12.33
C THR A 497 -34.70 12.99 -12.22
N ARG A 498 -36.01 13.03 -11.92
CA ARG A 498 -36.81 11.83 -11.63
C ARG A 498 -36.69 10.73 -12.68
N HIS A 499 -36.79 11.07 -13.95
CA HIS A 499 -36.68 10.10 -15.05
C HIS A 499 -35.29 9.43 -15.08
N ALA A 500 -34.23 10.16 -14.76
CA ALA A 500 -32.89 9.60 -14.68
C ALA A 500 -32.73 8.65 -13.49
N VAL A 501 -33.39 8.94 -12.36
CA VAL A 501 -33.43 8.05 -11.19
C VAL A 501 -34.19 6.77 -11.49
N GLU A 502 -35.38 6.87 -12.07
CA GLU A 502 -36.19 5.71 -12.46
C GLU A 502 -35.43 4.82 -13.46
N ALA A 503 -34.74 5.42 -14.43
CA ALA A 503 -33.87 4.71 -15.37
C ALA A 503 -32.64 4.07 -14.71
N ALA A 504 -32.19 4.60 -13.56
CA ALA A 504 -31.08 4.03 -12.80
C ALA A 504 -31.49 2.75 -12.03
N ARG A 505 -32.80 2.52 -11.86
CA ARG A 505 -33.40 1.34 -11.21
C ARG A 505 -32.77 1.07 -9.83
N PRO A 506 -32.94 1.99 -8.86
CA PRO A 506 -32.43 1.78 -7.52
C PRO A 506 -32.93 0.47 -6.93
N GLY A 507 -32.04 -0.26 -6.26
CA GLY A 507 -32.32 -1.56 -5.67
C GLY A 507 -31.81 -1.69 -4.23
N PRO A 508 -32.14 -2.80 -3.55
CA PRO A 508 -31.70 -3.03 -2.19
C PRO A 508 -30.16 -3.17 -2.13
N PRO A 509 -29.49 -2.50 -1.19
CA PRO A 509 -28.04 -2.61 -1.04
C PRO A 509 -27.64 -3.98 -0.48
N VAL A 510 -26.58 -4.57 -1.02
CA VAL A 510 -25.98 -5.83 -0.56
C VAL A 510 -25.19 -5.64 0.74
N ASP A 511 -24.47 -4.52 0.83
CA ASP A 511 -23.77 -4.13 2.06
C ASP A 511 -24.61 -3.12 2.87
N PRO A 512 -24.58 -3.13 4.21
CA PRO A 512 -25.33 -2.17 5.01
C PRO A 512 -24.97 -0.71 4.68
N VAL A 513 -25.98 0.08 4.30
CA VAL A 513 -25.86 1.54 4.11
C VAL A 513 -26.56 2.25 5.25
N TYR A 514 -25.89 3.20 5.89
CA TYR A 514 -26.52 4.18 6.77
C TYR A 514 -26.74 5.44 5.96
N SER A 515 -27.99 5.90 5.93
CA SER A 515 -28.35 7.03 5.11
C SER A 515 -28.38 8.32 5.90
N ALA A 516 -27.74 9.34 5.35
CA ALA A 516 -27.74 10.69 5.88
C ALA A 516 -29.03 11.45 5.55
N TYR A 517 -30.09 10.79 5.07
CA TYR A 517 -31.39 11.43 4.78
C TYR A 517 -32.50 10.85 5.63
N VAL A 518 -32.38 9.57 6.03
CA VAL A 518 -33.23 8.99 7.08
C VAL A 518 -32.60 9.03 8.46
N GLY A 519 -31.29 9.31 8.57
CA GLY A 519 -30.57 9.36 9.84
C GLY A 519 -30.35 8.00 10.51
N ARG A 520 -30.53 6.89 9.77
CA ARG A 520 -30.46 5.50 10.25
C ARG A 520 -30.02 4.56 9.14
N LYS A 521 -29.93 3.26 9.43
CA LYS A 521 -29.72 2.22 8.42
C LYS A 521 -30.83 2.30 7.36
N LEU A 522 -30.43 2.37 6.09
CA LEU A 522 -31.30 2.41 4.94
C LEU A 522 -31.92 1.01 4.74
N ASP A 523 -33.24 0.95 4.74
CA ASP A 523 -34.00 -0.28 4.47
C ASP A 523 -34.20 -0.49 2.96
N ALA A 524 -34.53 -1.73 2.59
CA ALA A 524 -34.64 -2.16 1.19
C ALA A 524 -35.76 -1.42 0.43
N GLU A 525 -36.87 -1.11 1.11
CA GLU A 525 -38.01 -0.40 0.53
C GLU A 525 -37.63 1.04 0.19
N THR A 526 -37.08 1.79 1.17
CA THR A 526 -36.60 3.16 0.95
C THR A 526 -35.49 3.19 -0.09
N ALA A 527 -34.55 2.23 -0.05
CA ALA A 527 -33.47 2.15 -1.02
C ALA A 527 -33.99 1.93 -2.46
N GLY A 528 -35.09 1.19 -2.62
CA GLY A 528 -35.69 0.91 -3.92
C GLY A 528 -36.63 2.01 -4.43
N ASP A 529 -36.99 2.99 -3.60
CA ASP A 529 -37.89 4.07 -3.97
C ASP A 529 -37.17 5.14 -4.82
N PRO A 530 -37.56 5.35 -6.10
CA PRO A 530 -37.01 6.41 -6.92
C PRO A 530 -37.27 7.81 -6.35
N MET A 531 -38.35 8.03 -5.59
CA MET A 531 -38.64 9.36 -5.05
C MET A 531 -37.65 9.76 -3.95
N PHE A 532 -37.29 8.84 -3.06
CA PHE A 532 -36.22 9.04 -2.07
C PHE A 532 -34.93 9.58 -2.71
N TRP A 533 -34.47 8.98 -3.81
CA TRP A 533 -33.28 9.45 -4.51
C TRP A 533 -33.53 10.72 -5.32
N THR A 534 -34.76 10.96 -5.78
CA THR A 534 -35.10 12.17 -6.55
C THR A 534 -35.09 13.41 -5.68
N THR A 535 -35.57 13.35 -4.43
CA THR A 535 -35.67 14.52 -3.53
C THR A 535 -34.39 14.78 -2.73
N GLN A 536 -33.47 13.81 -2.67
CA GLN A 536 -32.21 13.86 -1.92
C GLN A 536 -31.40 15.17 -2.07
N ILE A 537 -31.43 15.84 -3.22
CA ILE A 537 -30.66 17.08 -3.42
C ILE A 537 -31.33 18.27 -2.69
N ALA A 538 -32.64 18.22 -2.50
CA ALA A 538 -33.42 19.24 -1.80
C ALA A 538 -33.64 18.91 -0.31
N ASP A 539 -33.54 17.64 0.08
CA ASP A 539 -33.73 17.20 1.47
C ASP A 539 -32.50 17.48 2.36
N PRO A 540 -32.70 17.72 3.67
CA PRO A 540 -31.63 17.98 4.63
C PRO A 540 -30.73 16.75 4.86
N VAL A 541 -29.43 17.00 5.03
CA VAL A 541 -28.44 15.95 5.36
C VAL A 541 -28.31 15.76 6.87
N LEU A 542 -28.89 14.68 7.39
CA LEU A 542 -28.81 14.18 8.76
C LEU A 542 -27.57 13.30 9.00
N PHE A 543 -26.37 13.82 8.69
CA PHE A 543 -25.13 13.04 8.82
C PHE A 543 -24.81 12.65 10.26
N TRP A 544 -24.95 13.56 11.22
CA TRP A 544 -24.67 13.25 12.63
C TRP A 544 -25.61 12.18 13.19
N PRO A 545 -26.94 12.26 13.01
CA PRO A 545 -27.84 11.16 13.36
C PRO A 545 -27.45 9.82 12.73
N ALA A 546 -27.11 9.80 11.43
CA ALA A 546 -26.70 8.56 10.75
C ALA A 546 -25.39 7.98 11.31
N LEU A 547 -24.43 8.84 11.66
CA LEU A 547 -23.17 8.45 12.30
C LEU A 547 -23.39 7.91 13.72
N ASP A 548 -24.25 8.54 14.52
CA ASP A 548 -24.61 8.06 15.87
C ASP A 548 -25.31 6.69 15.79
N ALA A 549 -26.25 6.52 14.84
CA ALA A 549 -26.90 5.25 14.59
C ALA A 549 -25.91 4.15 14.17
N LEU A 550 -24.93 4.47 13.32
CA LEU A 550 -23.87 3.54 12.93
C LEU A 550 -23.01 3.13 14.13
N LEU A 551 -22.54 4.10 14.91
CA LEU A 551 -21.68 3.86 16.07
C LEU A 551 -22.42 3.24 17.27
N ALA A 552 -23.75 3.27 17.28
CA ALA A 552 -24.57 2.54 18.25
C ALA A 552 -24.51 1.01 18.02
N THR A 553 -24.07 0.53 16.85
CA THR A 553 -23.94 -0.91 16.57
C THR A 553 -22.71 -1.57 17.19
N GLY A 554 -21.72 -0.76 17.62
CA GLY A 554 -20.51 -1.24 18.27
C GLY A 554 -19.27 -0.43 17.91
N ASP A 555 -18.13 -0.90 18.40
CA ASP A 555 -16.83 -0.29 18.18
C ASP A 555 -16.37 -0.49 16.73
N LEU A 556 -16.01 0.59 16.05
CA LEU A 556 -15.66 0.58 14.63
C LEU A 556 -14.30 1.26 14.38
N LEU A 557 -13.62 0.80 13.33
CA LEU A 557 -12.61 1.59 12.64
C LEU A 557 -13.29 2.27 11.45
N ILE A 558 -13.51 3.57 11.56
CA ILE A 558 -14.08 4.36 10.47
C ILE A 558 -12.96 4.75 9.51
N VAL A 559 -13.19 4.56 8.21
CA VAL A 559 -12.24 4.94 7.15
C VAL A 559 -12.92 5.95 6.22
N GLU A 560 -12.42 7.18 6.19
CA GLU A 560 -12.89 8.19 5.24
C GLU A 560 -12.28 7.92 3.86
N ALA A 561 -13.12 7.47 2.94
CA ALA A 561 -12.78 7.13 1.56
C ALA A 561 -13.23 8.26 0.62
N GLY A 562 -12.53 9.39 0.69
CA GLY A 562 -12.75 10.53 -0.19
C GLY A 562 -11.65 11.58 -0.01
N ALA A 563 -11.83 12.71 -0.69
CA ALA A 563 -10.93 13.84 -0.54
C ALA A 563 -11.06 14.49 0.84
N GLY A 564 -9.95 15.03 1.34
CA GLY A 564 -9.92 15.81 2.57
C GLY A 564 -10.05 14.93 3.82
N GLN A 565 -10.36 15.58 4.94
CA GLN A 565 -10.54 14.94 6.25
C GLN A 565 -11.74 15.51 7.00
N GLY A 566 -12.73 16.00 6.25
CA GLY A 566 -13.88 16.70 6.80
C GLY A 566 -14.70 15.79 7.71
N LEU A 567 -15.03 14.58 7.23
CA LEU A 567 -15.82 13.64 8.01
C LEU A 567 -15.01 12.98 9.13
N THR A 568 -13.70 12.81 8.95
CA THR A 568 -12.78 12.37 10.01
C THR A 568 -12.81 13.33 11.18
N ASN A 569 -12.77 14.64 10.90
CA ASN A 569 -12.84 15.67 11.95
C ASN A 569 -14.20 15.70 12.66
N VAL A 570 -15.30 15.44 11.94
CA VAL A 570 -16.63 15.27 12.54
C VAL A 570 -16.67 14.02 13.42
N ALA A 571 -16.22 12.87 12.90
CA ALA A 571 -16.24 11.60 13.62
C ALA A 571 -15.41 11.64 14.91
N ARG A 572 -14.29 12.38 14.93
CA ARG A 572 -13.48 12.61 16.14
C ARG A 572 -14.24 13.29 17.28
N GLN A 573 -15.32 14.01 17.00
CA GLN A 573 -16.15 14.65 18.03
C GLN A 573 -17.09 13.64 18.71
N HIS A 574 -17.36 12.49 18.09
CA HIS A 574 -18.28 11.49 18.59
C HIS A 574 -17.76 10.84 19.88
N ARG A 575 -18.66 10.59 20.85
CA ARG A 575 -18.31 10.02 22.17
C ARG A 575 -17.54 8.70 22.07
N ALA A 576 -17.93 7.83 21.14
CA ALA A 576 -17.26 6.55 20.90
C ALA A 576 -15.81 6.72 20.42
N VAL A 577 -15.54 7.73 19.59
CA VAL A 577 -14.17 8.00 19.10
C VAL A 577 -13.34 8.70 20.17
N ARG A 578 -13.91 9.69 20.89
CA ARG A 578 -13.23 10.39 21.99
C ARG A 578 -12.82 9.47 23.13
N SER A 579 -13.66 8.49 23.46
CA SER A 579 -13.38 7.46 24.48
C SER A 579 -12.46 6.33 23.97
N LYS A 580 -12.05 6.37 22.69
CA LYS A 580 -11.26 5.34 22.00
C LYS A 580 -11.95 3.97 21.93
N ALA A 581 -13.27 3.92 22.12
CA ALA A 581 -14.10 2.75 21.83
C ALA A 581 -14.06 2.48 20.31
N SER A 582 -14.32 3.51 19.50
CA SER A 582 -14.07 3.54 18.04
C SER A 582 -12.84 4.36 17.69
N ASP A 583 -12.40 4.30 16.43
CA ASP A 583 -11.33 5.15 15.88
C ASP A 583 -11.63 5.54 14.42
N VAL A 584 -10.91 6.52 13.89
CA VAL A 584 -11.11 7.03 12.52
C VAL A 584 -9.80 7.36 11.82
N VAL A 585 -9.70 7.02 10.53
CA VAL A 585 -8.56 7.33 9.66
C VAL A 585 -9.04 7.77 8.27
N ALA A 586 -8.35 8.73 7.66
CA ALA A 586 -8.64 9.17 6.29
C ALA A 586 -7.66 8.53 5.30
N LEU A 587 -8.13 8.26 4.08
CA LEU A 587 -7.28 7.75 3.00
C LEU A 587 -6.42 8.86 2.37
N LEU A 588 -6.92 10.09 2.29
CA LEU A 588 -6.23 11.21 1.65
C LEU A 588 -5.81 12.32 2.65
N PRO A 589 -4.84 13.16 2.26
CA PRO A 589 -4.48 14.36 3.02
C PRO A 589 -5.66 15.35 3.17
N ALA A 590 -5.57 16.23 4.17
CA ALA A 590 -6.58 17.25 4.42
C ALA A 590 -6.59 18.39 3.38
N SER A 591 -5.50 18.54 2.62
CA SER A 591 -5.30 19.64 1.67
C SER A 591 -4.40 19.19 0.52
N PRO A 592 -4.33 19.95 -0.59
CA PRO A 592 -3.39 19.70 -1.67
C PRO A 592 -1.95 19.56 -1.16
N GLY A 593 -1.19 18.71 -1.84
CA GLY A 593 0.24 18.53 -1.60
C GLY A 593 0.90 17.92 -2.81
N ALA A 594 2.19 17.59 -2.69
CA ALA A 594 2.89 16.86 -3.73
C ALA A 594 2.19 15.51 -4.01
N PRO A 595 2.19 14.98 -5.25
CA PRO A 595 1.53 13.71 -5.58
C PRO A 595 1.93 12.52 -4.69
N VAL A 596 3.15 12.52 -4.14
CA VAL A 596 3.60 11.50 -3.19
C VAL A 596 2.83 11.51 -1.86
N ALA A 597 2.20 12.63 -1.48
CA ALA A 597 1.43 12.77 -0.25
C ALA A 597 0.18 11.89 -0.26
N ASP A 598 -0.53 11.78 -1.39
CA ASP A 598 -1.69 10.90 -1.54
C ASP A 598 -1.29 9.43 -1.28
N ARG A 599 -0.20 8.99 -1.92
CA ARG A 599 0.36 7.64 -1.78
C ARG A 599 0.78 7.37 -0.34
N ARG A 600 1.48 8.31 0.31
CA ARG A 600 1.85 8.19 1.73
C ARG A 600 0.63 8.06 2.63
N SER A 601 -0.40 8.87 2.40
CA SER A 601 -1.63 8.88 3.20
C SER A 601 -2.39 7.56 3.11
N VAL A 602 -2.58 7.04 1.89
CA VAL A 602 -3.24 5.76 1.65
C VAL A 602 -2.49 4.60 2.29
N LEU A 603 -1.16 4.56 2.16
CA LEU A 603 -0.32 3.54 2.80
C LEU A 603 -0.35 3.65 4.33
N ALA A 604 -0.47 4.85 4.89
CA ALA A 604 -0.61 5.06 6.33
C ALA A 604 -1.95 4.55 6.84
N ALA A 605 -3.02 4.75 6.07
CA ALA A 605 -4.33 4.18 6.38
C ALA A 605 -4.32 2.65 6.28
N ALA A 606 -3.69 2.06 5.25
CA ALA A 606 -3.52 0.61 5.14
C ALA A 606 -2.71 0.04 6.33
N ALA A 607 -1.63 0.72 6.72
CA ALA A 607 -0.85 0.38 7.91
C ALA A 607 -1.72 0.40 9.18
N ARG A 608 -2.61 1.39 9.31
CA ARG A 608 -3.54 1.48 10.44
C ARG A 608 -4.57 0.36 10.45
N ILE A 609 -5.19 0.07 9.30
CA ILE A 609 -6.16 -1.03 9.16
C ILE A 609 -5.50 -2.37 9.53
N TRP A 610 -4.26 -2.60 9.08
CA TRP A 610 -3.53 -3.82 9.43
C TRP A 610 -3.18 -3.90 10.92
N ALA A 611 -2.80 -2.78 11.55
CA ALA A 611 -2.51 -2.70 12.97
C ALA A 611 -3.75 -2.98 13.84
N GLU A 612 -4.95 -2.67 13.34
CA GLU A 612 -6.23 -3.03 13.97
C GLU A 612 -6.55 -4.53 13.89
N GLY A 613 -5.76 -5.32 13.14
CA GLY A 613 -5.86 -6.79 13.12
C GLY A 613 -6.31 -7.36 11.78
N HIS A 614 -6.65 -6.52 10.80
CA HIS A 614 -7.13 -6.95 9.49
C HIS A 614 -5.99 -7.54 8.65
N GLU A 615 -6.24 -8.67 7.99
CA GLU A 615 -5.29 -9.25 7.03
C GLU A 615 -5.50 -8.59 5.66
N LEU A 616 -4.50 -7.85 5.19
CA LEU A 616 -4.52 -7.18 3.90
C LEU A 616 -3.83 -8.01 2.82
N ARG A 617 -4.36 -7.93 1.59
CA ARG A 617 -3.70 -8.36 0.36
C ARG A 617 -2.62 -7.33 0.01
N TRP A 618 -1.42 -7.54 0.51
CA TRP A 618 -0.33 -6.56 0.38
C TRP A 618 0.07 -6.31 -1.07
N GLU A 619 -0.07 -7.29 -1.95
CA GLU A 619 0.17 -7.11 -3.38
C GLU A 619 -0.77 -6.05 -3.98
N ALA A 620 -2.01 -5.95 -3.49
CA ALA A 620 -2.99 -4.94 -3.88
C ALA A 620 -2.69 -3.58 -3.24
N VAL A 621 -2.32 -3.54 -1.95
CA VAL A 621 -1.86 -2.30 -1.27
C VAL A 621 -0.63 -1.71 -1.96
N ASP A 622 0.25 -2.59 -2.44
CA ASP A 622 1.47 -2.26 -3.13
C ASP A 622 1.26 -1.93 -4.62
N GLY A 623 0.04 -1.98 -5.15
CA GLY A 623 -0.22 -1.76 -6.58
C GLY A 623 0.52 -2.73 -7.52
N THR A 624 0.94 -3.89 -7.00
CA THR A 624 1.65 -4.93 -7.76
C THR A 624 0.74 -6.07 -8.23
N SER A 625 -0.51 -6.09 -7.75
CA SER A 625 -1.53 -7.00 -8.26
C SER A 625 -1.98 -6.56 -9.65
N THR A 626 -1.91 -7.48 -10.61
CA THR A 626 -2.52 -7.34 -11.94
C THR A 626 -3.93 -7.91 -12.00
N ARG A 627 -4.47 -8.41 -10.87
CA ARG A 627 -5.83 -8.95 -10.78
C ARG A 627 -6.72 -8.05 -9.92
N PRO A 628 -7.93 -7.71 -10.39
CA PRO A 628 -8.91 -6.92 -9.65
C PRO A 628 -9.41 -7.61 -8.37
#